data_AF-A0A2M9YKS6-F1
#
_entry.id   AF-A0A2M9YKS6-F1
#
_cell.length_a   1.000
_cell.length_b   1.000
_cell.length_c   1.000
_cell.angle_alpha   90.00
_cell.angle_beta   90.00
_cell.angle_gamma   90.00
#
_symmetry.space_group_name_H-M   'P 1'
#
loop_
_entity.id
_entity.type
_entity.pdbx_description
1 polymer ?
#
loop_
_entity_poly.entity_id
_entity_poly.type
_entity_poly.pdbx_seq_one_letter_code
_entity_poly.pdbx_strand_id
1 'polypeptide(L)'
;MKIRFFKQHFGRISKELATVVAISLIFGISCGKGKTEENSASSENSKGVGPVASVTLAALDESLADKGKKQFEAKCSACHKFEEKVVGPALSGVTKRRTPEWIMNMILNPVEMTQKDPIAQGLLAEHLTQMTFQNVQESEAREILEYFRKMDSKK
;
A
#
# COMPACT_ATOMS: atom_id res chain seq x y z
N MET A 1 -3.70 -51.91 -40.77
CA MET A 1 -2.41 -52.49 -41.20
C MET A 1 -1.29 -51.47 -40.94
N LYS A 2 -0.39 -51.80 -40.00
CA LYS A 2 0.99 -51.28 -39.74
C LYS A 2 1.18 -49.74 -39.74
N ILE A 3 1.19 -49.09 -38.57
CA ILE A 3 2.35 -48.87 -37.68
C ILE A 3 3.50 -48.13 -38.38
N ARG A 4 3.81 -46.92 -37.91
CA ARG A 4 5.16 -46.54 -37.41
C ARG A 4 5.15 -45.14 -36.78
N PHE A 5 5.09 -45.16 -35.45
CA PHE A 5 5.68 -44.14 -34.58
C PHE A 5 7.13 -43.89 -34.99
N PHE A 6 7.50 -42.64 -35.26
CA PHE A 6 8.90 -42.23 -35.30
C PHE A 6 9.24 -41.53 -33.99
N LYS A 7 10.16 -42.19 -33.29
CA LYS A 7 10.69 -41.93 -31.98
C LYS A 7 11.95 -41.06 -32.15
N GLN A 8 12.30 -40.31 -31.11
CA GLN A 8 13.64 -39.83 -30.75
C GLN A 8 14.10 -38.46 -31.29
N HIS A 9 14.20 -37.50 -30.37
CA HIS A 9 15.40 -36.70 -30.15
C HIS A 9 15.47 -36.32 -28.66
N PHE A 10 15.98 -37.23 -27.83
CA PHE A 10 16.45 -36.94 -26.47
C PHE A 10 17.89 -37.45 -26.42
N GLY A 11 18.86 -36.56 -26.27
CA GLY A 11 20.26 -36.95 -26.16
C GLY A 11 21.24 -35.79 -26.13
N ARG A 12 21.58 -35.32 -24.92
CA ARG A 12 22.97 -35.15 -24.45
C ARG A 12 22.97 -34.75 -22.97
N ILE A 13 22.91 -35.75 -22.11
CA ILE A 13 23.30 -35.67 -20.71
C ILE A 13 24.72 -36.23 -20.64
N SER A 14 25.73 -35.37 -20.55
CA SER A 14 27.11 -35.77 -20.29
C SER A 14 27.37 -35.77 -18.80
N LYS A 15 27.80 -36.92 -18.31
CA LYS A 15 28.17 -37.29 -16.95
C LYS A 15 29.61 -36.83 -16.68
N GLU A 16 29.86 -36.11 -15.60
CA GLU A 16 31.17 -36.03 -14.92
C GLU A 16 30.85 -35.98 -13.41
N LEU A 17 30.86 -37.13 -12.71
CA LEU A 17 31.94 -37.58 -11.81
C LEU A 17 32.37 -36.48 -10.81
N ALA A 18 31.78 -36.35 -9.62
CA ALA A 18 31.95 -37.16 -8.41
C ALA A 18 33.38 -37.23 -7.83
N THR A 19 33.57 -36.52 -6.69
CA THR A 19 34.50 -36.78 -5.54
C THR A 19 36.01 -36.53 -5.80
N VAL A 20 36.87 -35.99 -4.91
CA VAL A 20 37.11 -36.08 -3.44
C VAL A 20 38.06 -34.88 -3.07
N VAL A 21 38.00 -34.13 -1.96
CA VAL A 21 38.75 -34.24 -0.67
C VAL A 21 38.72 -32.80 -0.09
N ALA A 22 37.99 -32.51 0.99
CA ALA A 22 38.46 -32.30 2.37
C ALA A 22 39.59 -31.26 2.61
N ILE A 23 39.41 -30.47 3.68
CA ILE A 23 40.36 -29.57 4.39
C ILE A 23 40.36 -28.12 3.84
N SER A 24 39.73 -27.15 4.51
CA SER A 24 40.29 -26.58 5.74
C SER A 24 39.21 -25.96 6.64
N LEU A 25 39.25 -26.39 7.90
CA LEU A 25 38.69 -25.72 9.06
C LEU A 25 39.32 -24.33 9.25
N ILE A 26 38.59 -23.48 9.99
CA ILE A 26 38.99 -22.21 10.61
C ILE A 26 38.57 -20.96 9.84
N PHE A 27 37.38 -20.45 10.17
CA PHE A 27 37.05 -19.05 10.54
C PHE A 27 35.58 -19.14 10.93
N GLY A 28 35.19 -19.14 12.19
CA GLY A 28 35.47 -18.10 13.17
C GLY A 28 34.11 -17.73 13.74
N ILE A 29 33.97 -17.97 15.04
CA ILE A 29 32.80 -17.70 15.88
C ILE A 29 32.23 -16.30 15.56
N SER A 30 30.95 -16.24 15.18
CA SER A 30 30.15 -15.05 15.44
C SER A 30 28.71 -15.45 15.69
N CYS A 31 28.45 -15.75 16.96
CA CYS A 31 27.11 -15.79 17.53
C CYS A 31 26.57 -14.35 17.53
N GLY A 32 26.08 -13.90 16.38
CA GLY A 32 25.29 -12.69 16.25
C GLY A 32 23.83 -13.04 16.50
N LYS A 33 23.42 -13.03 17.77
CA LYS A 33 22.01 -12.97 18.17
C LYS A 33 21.45 -11.62 17.71
N GLY A 34 21.16 -11.53 16.40
CA GLY A 34 20.41 -10.45 15.80
C GLY A 34 19.00 -10.54 16.34
N LYS A 35 18.73 -9.81 17.43
CA LYS A 35 17.38 -9.36 17.71
C LYS A 35 16.98 -8.52 16.50
N THR A 36 16.23 -9.10 15.59
CA THR A 36 15.31 -8.31 14.78
C THR A 36 14.25 -7.84 15.77
N GLU A 37 14.54 -6.73 16.43
CA GLU A 37 13.51 -5.84 16.96
C GLU A 37 12.74 -5.35 15.73
N GLU A 38 11.76 -6.15 15.33
CA GLU A 38 10.73 -5.73 14.40
C GLU A 38 9.93 -4.65 15.12
N ASN A 39 10.21 -3.43 14.72
CA ASN A 39 9.70 -2.18 15.26
C ASN A 39 8.17 -2.11 15.13
N SER A 40 7.47 -2.68 16.10
CA SER A 40 6.00 -2.64 16.24
C SER A 40 5.48 -1.27 16.73
N ALA A 41 6.17 -0.18 16.37
CA ALA A 41 5.87 1.18 16.81
C ALA A 41 5.64 2.21 15.68
N SER A 42 5.45 1.80 14.42
CA SER A 42 5.40 2.76 13.28
C SER A 42 4.10 2.79 12.45
N SER A 43 3.11 1.93 12.73
CA SER A 43 1.86 1.88 11.94
C SER A 43 0.93 3.08 12.16
N GLU A 44 0.85 3.62 13.37
CA GLU A 44 -0.14 4.66 13.69
C GLU A 44 0.26 6.06 13.22
N ASN A 45 1.57 6.29 13.03
CA ASN A 45 2.13 7.59 12.63
C ASN A 45 2.74 7.58 11.21
N SER A 46 2.51 6.52 10.43
CA SER A 46 2.96 6.50 9.03
C SER A 46 2.34 7.66 8.25
N LYS A 47 3.15 8.34 7.43
CA LYS A 47 2.72 9.36 6.46
C LYS A 47 2.49 8.78 5.07
N GLY A 48 2.75 7.49 4.89
CA GLY A 48 2.70 6.81 3.60
C GLY A 48 3.85 7.22 2.67
N VAL A 49 3.65 6.99 1.38
CA VAL A 49 4.59 7.24 0.29
C VAL A 49 3.96 8.22 -0.69
N GLY A 50 4.48 9.45 -0.74
CA GLY A 50 3.99 10.45 -1.67
C GLY A 50 4.55 11.85 -1.40
N PRO A 51 4.04 12.86 -2.12
CA PRO A 51 4.58 14.22 -2.09
C PRO A 51 4.29 14.98 -0.79
N VAL A 52 3.32 14.55 0.01
CA VAL A 52 2.88 15.28 1.21
C VAL A 52 3.69 14.83 2.42
N ALA A 53 4.67 15.66 2.80
CA ALA A 53 5.56 15.38 3.93
C ALA A 53 5.03 15.90 5.28
N SER A 54 4.18 16.92 5.28
CA SER A 54 3.64 17.52 6.50
C SER A 54 2.34 18.26 6.24
N VAL A 55 1.37 18.15 7.14
CA VAL A 55 0.13 18.92 7.12
C VAL A 55 -0.09 19.58 8.48
N THR A 56 -0.27 20.90 8.48
CA THR A 56 -0.69 21.63 9.69
C THR A 56 -2.20 21.76 9.69
N LEU A 57 -2.85 21.27 10.75
CA LEU A 57 -4.29 21.39 10.94
C LEU A 57 -4.60 22.47 11.97
N ALA A 58 -5.48 23.40 11.60
CA ALA A 58 -6.08 24.37 12.50
C ALA A 58 -7.49 23.91 12.94
N ALA A 59 -8.28 24.84 13.48
CA ALA A 59 -9.72 24.63 13.66
C ALA A 59 -10.37 24.20 12.32
N LEU A 60 -11.51 23.51 12.41
CA LEU A 60 -12.24 23.06 11.23
C LEU A 60 -12.67 24.27 10.39
N ASP A 61 -12.33 24.25 9.10
CA ASP A 61 -12.75 25.25 8.13
C ASP A 61 -13.95 24.72 7.33
N GLU A 62 -15.13 25.26 7.62
CA GLU A 62 -16.39 24.87 6.98
C GLU A 62 -16.40 25.15 5.47
N SER A 63 -15.80 26.26 5.03
CA SER A 63 -15.76 26.62 3.61
C SER A 63 -14.85 25.66 2.83
N LEU A 64 -13.71 25.32 3.41
CA LEU A 64 -12.78 24.35 2.83
C LEU A 64 -13.38 22.94 2.80
N ALA A 65 -14.11 22.55 3.85
CA ALA A 65 -14.84 21.28 3.90
C ALA A 65 -15.95 21.22 2.84
N ASP A 66 -16.65 22.32 2.57
CA ASP A 66 -17.69 22.36 1.53
C ASP A 66 -17.10 22.25 0.11
N LYS A 67 -15.90 22.80 -0.13
CA LYS A 67 -15.14 22.53 -1.37
C LYS A 67 -14.75 21.06 -1.45
N GLY A 68 -14.24 20.50 -0.35
CA GLY A 68 -13.87 19.09 -0.25
C GLY A 68 -15.02 18.15 -0.53
N LYS A 69 -16.23 18.49 -0.07
CA LYS A 69 -17.45 17.74 -0.37
C LYS A 69 -17.71 17.66 -1.88
N LYS A 70 -17.59 18.79 -2.60
CA LYS A 70 -17.78 18.81 -4.07
C LYS A 70 -16.74 17.95 -4.79
N GLN A 71 -15.49 18.02 -4.35
CA GLN A 71 -14.41 17.19 -4.89
C GLN A 71 -14.67 15.70 -4.63
N PHE A 72 -15.09 15.34 -3.41
CA PHE A 72 -15.45 13.98 -3.04
C PHE A 72 -16.62 13.44 -3.87
N GLU A 73 -17.67 14.23 -4.04
CA GLU A 73 -18.84 13.87 -4.85
C GLU A 73 -18.44 13.59 -6.29
N ALA A 74 -17.61 14.44 -6.89
CA ALA A 74 -17.17 14.31 -8.27
C ALA A 74 -16.17 13.16 -8.51
N LYS A 75 -15.24 12.92 -7.57
CA LYS A 75 -14.05 12.08 -7.80
C LYS A 75 -13.98 10.80 -6.96
N CYS A 76 -14.75 10.69 -5.88
CA CYS A 76 -14.58 9.60 -4.89
C CYS A 76 -15.86 8.83 -4.59
N SER A 77 -17.03 9.47 -4.70
CA SER A 77 -18.31 8.96 -4.21
C SER A 77 -18.85 7.72 -4.94
N ALA A 78 -18.32 7.44 -6.13
CA ALA A 78 -18.61 6.23 -6.90
C ALA A 78 -18.03 4.97 -6.21
N CYS A 79 -16.91 5.10 -5.51
CA CYS A 79 -16.19 3.98 -4.92
C CYS A 79 -16.28 3.94 -3.39
N HIS A 80 -16.42 5.10 -2.75
CA HIS A 80 -16.40 5.22 -1.28
C HIS A 80 -17.70 5.78 -0.72
N LYS A 81 -18.10 5.22 0.43
CA LYS A 81 -19.13 5.75 1.32
C LYS A 81 -18.55 5.91 2.72
N PHE A 82 -19.24 6.67 3.58
CA PHE A 82 -18.78 6.86 4.95
C PHE A 82 -19.09 5.65 5.84
N GLU A 83 -20.25 5.03 5.68
CA GLU A 83 -20.75 4.05 6.66
C GLU A 83 -20.62 2.60 6.20
N GLU A 84 -20.38 2.37 4.92
CA GLU A 84 -20.31 1.03 4.34
C GLU A 84 -19.19 0.91 3.32
N LYS A 85 -18.73 -0.33 3.15
CA LYS A 85 -17.83 -0.72 2.06
C LYS A 85 -18.66 -0.84 0.78
N VAL A 86 -18.17 -0.25 -0.31
CA VAL A 86 -18.72 -0.45 -1.66
C VAL A 86 -17.64 -1.07 -2.53
N VAL A 87 -16.90 -0.25 -3.27
CA VAL A 87 -15.67 -0.69 -3.96
C VAL A 87 -14.50 -0.53 -2.99
N GLY A 88 -14.33 0.69 -2.48
CA GLY A 88 -13.35 1.01 -1.46
C GLY A 88 -13.89 0.82 -0.03
N PRO A 89 -13.02 0.92 0.99
CA PRO A 89 -13.40 0.88 2.40
C PRO A 89 -14.33 2.04 2.79
N ALA A 90 -15.07 1.81 3.87
CA ALA A 90 -15.83 2.84 4.56
C ALA A 90 -14.89 3.93 5.13
N LEU A 91 -15.27 5.20 4.96
CA LEU A 91 -14.43 6.34 5.32
C LEU A 91 -14.70 6.93 6.71
N SER A 92 -15.80 6.57 7.39
CA SER A 92 -16.07 7.09 8.73
C SER A 92 -14.94 6.73 9.69
N GLY A 93 -14.45 7.72 10.42
CA GLY A 93 -13.33 7.63 11.35
C GLY A 93 -11.95 7.56 10.67
N VAL A 94 -11.83 7.75 9.35
CA VAL A 94 -10.54 7.64 8.66
C VAL A 94 -9.51 8.63 9.21
N THR A 95 -9.94 9.84 9.60
CA THR A 95 -9.06 10.86 10.20
C THR A 95 -8.65 10.53 11.64
N LYS A 96 -9.34 9.58 12.28
CA LYS A 96 -8.98 9.02 13.59
C LYS A 96 -8.03 7.82 13.45
N ARG A 97 -8.01 7.17 12.29
CA ARG A 97 -7.19 5.96 12.01
C ARG A 97 -5.90 6.24 11.25
N ARG A 98 -5.79 7.36 10.54
CA ARG A 98 -4.69 7.67 9.63
C ARG A 98 -4.26 9.12 9.77
N THR A 99 -2.97 9.36 9.57
CA THR A 99 -2.43 10.73 9.57
C THR A 99 -2.99 11.54 8.38
N PRO A 100 -3.10 12.87 8.51
CA PRO A 100 -3.45 13.76 7.42
C PRO A 100 -2.61 13.55 6.15
N GLU A 101 -1.30 13.38 6.34
CA GLU A 101 -0.33 13.14 5.27
C GLU A 101 -0.61 11.83 4.57
N TRP A 102 -0.87 10.75 5.31
CA TRP A 102 -1.17 9.44 4.73
C TRP A 102 -2.45 9.49 3.90
N ILE A 103 -3.50 10.16 4.38
CA ILE A 103 -4.75 10.33 3.63
C ILE A 103 -4.50 11.08 2.33
N MET A 104 -3.78 12.20 2.38
CA MET A 104 -3.49 12.97 1.17
C MET A 104 -2.57 12.22 0.20
N ASN A 105 -1.55 11.49 0.70
CA ASN A 105 -0.68 10.67 -0.13
C ASN A 105 -1.42 9.49 -0.77
N MET A 106 -2.39 8.89 -0.07
CA MET A 106 -3.25 7.86 -0.67
C MET A 106 -4.11 8.43 -1.81
N ILE A 107 -4.62 9.65 -1.68
CA ILE A 107 -5.40 10.32 -2.73
C ILE A 107 -4.52 10.70 -3.94
N LEU A 108 -3.32 11.22 -3.68
CA LEU A 108 -2.42 11.77 -4.70
C LEU A 108 -1.54 10.71 -5.37
N ASN A 109 -1.24 9.61 -4.69
CA ASN A 109 -0.30 8.59 -5.12
C ASN A 109 -0.78 7.14 -4.86
N PRO A 110 -2.03 6.77 -5.22
CA PRO A 110 -2.63 5.52 -4.77
C PRO A 110 -1.92 4.26 -5.29
N VAL A 111 -1.27 4.32 -6.46
CA VAL A 111 -0.58 3.17 -7.07
C VAL A 111 0.72 2.85 -6.35
N GLU A 112 1.57 3.86 -6.10
CA GLU A 112 2.81 3.62 -5.37
C GLU A 112 2.55 3.32 -3.89
N MET A 113 1.52 3.95 -3.30
CA MET A 113 1.04 3.61 -1.96
C MET A 113 0.73 2.12 -1.84
N THR A 114 -0.10 1.56 -2.72
CA THR A 114 -0.42 0.12 -2.68
C THR A 114 0.75 -0.79 -3.07
N GLN A 115 1.85 -0.24 -3.60
CA GLN A 115 3.07 -1.00 -3.87
C GLN A 115 4.06 -0.99 -2.70
N LYS A 116 4.08 0.07 -1.87
CA LYS A 116 5.16 0.32 -0.89
C LYS A 116 4.71 0.57 0.53
N ASP A 117 3.52 1.13 0.76
CA ASP A 117 2.98 1.34 2.10
C ASP A 117 2.26 0.07 2.58
N PRO A 118 2.69 -0.55 3.71
CA PRO A 118 2.13 -1.83 4.17
C PRO A 118 0.62 -1.77 4.45
N ILE A 119 0.11 -0.61 4.88
CA ILE A 119 -1.32 -0.43 5.15
C ILE A 119 -2.09 -0.41 3.84
N ALA A 120 -1.63 0.36 2.85
CA ALA A 120 -2.25 0.42 1.53
C ALA A 120 -2.16 -0.93 0.79
N GLN A 121 -1.06 -1.66 0.93
CA GLN A 121 -0.93 -3.05 0.43
C GLN A 121 -2.01 -3.96 1.04
N GLY A 122 -2.21 -3.90 2.35
CA GLY A 122 -3.25 -4.65 3.04
C GLY A 122 -4.66 -4.30 2.55
N LEU A 123 -4.93 -3.00 2.36
CA LEU A 123 -6.20 -2.55 1.79
C LEU A 123 -6.40 -3.08 0.36
N LEU A 124 -5.36 -3.06 -0.49
CA LEU A 124 -5.47 -3.62 -1.83
C LEU A 124 -5.76 -5.14 -1.79
N ALA A 125 -5.11 -5.88 -0.88
CA ALA A 125 -5.35 -7.31 -0.71
C ALA A 125 -6.78 -7.63 -0.26
N GLU A 126 -7.40 -6.78 0.56
CA GLU A 126 -8.78 -6.96 1.02
C GLU A 126 -9.83 -6.53 -0.01
N HIS A 127 -9.57 -5.43 -0.72
CA HIS A 127 -10.53 -4.81 -1.63
C HIS A 127 -10.38 -5.26 -3.09
N LEU A 128 -9.25 -5.87 -3.43
CA LEU A 128 -8.92 -6.46 -4.74
C LEU A 128 -9.06 -5.50 -5.94
N THR A 129 -9.25 -4.21 -5.68
CA THR A 129 -9.47 -3.18 -6.68
C THR A 129 -8.47 -2.06 -6.45
N GLN A 130 -7.63 -1.81 -7.44
CA GLN A 130 -6.65 -0.74 -7.39
C GLN A 130 -7.34 0.62 -7.49
N MET A 131 -7.16 1.47 -6.48
CA MET A 131 -7.51 2.87 -6.60
C MET A 131 -6.59 3.53 -7.63
N THR A 132 -7.16 4.14 -8.66
CA THR A 132 -6.40 4.90 -9.65
C THR A 132 -6.29 6.37 -9.22
N PHE A 133 -5.29 7.08 -9.74
CA PHE A 133 -5.16 8.52 -9.50
C PHE A 133 -6.32 9.28 -10.18
N GLN A 134 -7.08 10.06 -9.43
CA GLN A 134 -8.32 10.72 -9.89
C GLN A 134 -8.07 12.14 -10.42
N ASN A 135 -6.86 12.46 -10.87
CA ASN A 135 -6.47 13.81 -11.31
C ASN A 135 -6.78 14.87 -10.23
N VAL A 136 -6.27 14.63 -9.02
CA VAL A 136 -6.46 15.49 -7.84
C VAL A 136 -5.19 16.28 -7.61
N GLN A 137 -5.31 17.60 -7.50
CA GLN A 137 -4.21 18.47 -7.10
C GLN A 137 -4.03 18.45 -5.58
N GLU A 138 -2.83 18.77 -5.06
CA GLU A 138 -2.57 18.76 -3.62
C GLU A 138 -3.53 19.65 -2.82
N SER A 139 -3.90 20.82 -3.37
CA SER A 139 -4.90 21.72 -2.75
C SER A 139 -6.30 21.08 -2.67
N GLU A 140 -6.70 20.33 -3.70
CA GLU A 140 -7.97 19.60 -3.71
C GLU A 140 -7.93 18.41 -2.74
N ALA A 141 -6.78 17.73 -2.61
CA ALA A 141 -6.60 16.69 -1.60
C ALA A 141 -6.72 17.27 -0.17
N ARG A 142 -6.20 18.49 0.05
CA ARG A 142 -6.37 19.21 1.31
C ARG A 142 -7.84 19.58 1.58
N GLU A 143 -8.58 19.98 0.55
CA GLU A 143 -10.03 20.21 0.64
C GLU A 143 -10.78 18.92 1.03
N ILE A 144 -10.52 17.81 0.34
CA ILE A 144 -11.12 16.50 0.62
C ILE A 144 -10.81 16.04 2.05
N LEU A 145 -9.57 16.22 2.51
CA LEU A 145 -9.19 15.94 3.89
C LEU A 145 -10.02 16.76 4.89
N GLU A 146 -10.27 18.04 4.63
CA GLU A 146 -11.11 18.86 5.52
C GLU A 146 -12.55 18.35 5.56
N TYR A 147 -13.07 17.91 4.42
CA TYR A 147 -14.37 17.25 4.38
C TYR A 147 -14.40 15.98 5.22
N PHE A 148 -13.36 15.14 5.17
CA PHE A 148 -13.27 13.96 6.02
C PHE A 148 -13.23 14.33 7.51
N ARG A 149 -12.49 15.38 7.88
CA ARG A 149 -12.47 15.91 9.26
C ARG A 149 -13.87 16.38 9.72
N LYS A 150 -14.60 17.09 8.86
CA LYS A 150 -16.00 17.54 9.13
C LYS A 150 -16.96 16.36 9.29
N MET A 151 -16.75 15.28 8.57
CA MET A 151 -17.59 14.08 8.67
C MET A 151 -17.29 13.28 9.93
N ASP A 152 -16.03 13.23 10.34
CA ASP A 152 -15.59 12.50 11.54
C ASP A 152 -15.81 13.27 12.85
N SER A 153 -16.04 14.59 12.80
CA SER A 153 -16.38 15.43 13.96
C SER A 153 -17.84 15.32 14.40
N LYS A 154 -18.71 14.79 13.54
CA LYS A 154 -20.16 14.62 13.81
C LYS A 154 -20.50 13.36 14.62
N LYS A 155 -19.50 12.54 14.97
CA LYS A 155 -19.66 11.26 15.68
C LYS A 155 -18.78 11.19 16.93
#